data_AF-A0A0L8G7F8-F1
#
_entry.id   AF-A0A0L8G7F8-F1
#
_cell.length_a   1.000
_cell.length_b   1.000
_cell.length_c   1.000
_cell.angle_alpha   90.00
_cell.angle_beta   90.00
_cell.angle_gamma   90.00
#
_symmetry.space_group_name_H-M   'P 1'
#
loop_
_entity.id
_entity.type
_entity.pdbx_description
1 polymer ?
#
loop_
_entity_poly.entity_id
_entity_poly.type
_entity_poly.pdbx_seq_one_letter_code
_entity_poly.pdbx_strand_id
1 'polypeptide(L)'
;MANIIIPGLPFWTAPEPATDEVQQICNDKKQEIENILGRNSETFVALLHRREIMCGSTNYVVKILIGSKECVHAMLSRMEIEFKTDFTVRAVKADMTRADDLNPFSDGKLCK
;
A
#
# COMPACT_ATOMS: atom_id res chain seq x y z
N MET A 1 17.25 16.77 4.96
CA MET A 1 16.05 17.63 5.19
C MET A 1 15.11 16.84 6.08
N ALA A 2 14.76 17.36 7.25
CA ALA A 2 13.88 16.67 8.19
C ALA A 2 12.42 17.00 7.85
N ASN A 3 11.62 15.98 7.56
CA ASN A 3 10.17 16.14 7.39
C ASN A 3 9.56 16.38 8.78
N ILE A 4 9.19 17.62 9.05
CA ILE A 4 8.47 18.01 10.26
C ILE A 4 7.04 17.46 10.14
N ILE A 5 6.67 16.51 10.99
CA ILE A 5 5.30 16.01 11.09
C ILE A 5 4.52 16.96 11.99
N ILE A 6 3.59 17.72 11.41
CA ILE A 6 2.67 18.58 12.16
C ILE A 6 1.49 17.71 12.63
N PRO A 7 1.24 17.56 13.94
CA PRO A 7 0.11 16.78 14.44
C PRO A 7 -1.22 17.42 14.00
N GLY A 8 -2.07 16.66 13.29
CA GLY A 8 -3.43 17.06 12.92
C GLY A 8 -3.74 17.14 11.42
N LEU A 9 -2.75 17.01 10.53
CA LEU A 9 -2.97 16.86 9.09
C LEU A 9 -2.51 15.48 8.62
N PRO A 10 -3.36 14.71 7.91
CA PRO A 10 -2.91 13.50 7.23
C PRO A 10 -1.85 13.88 6.19
N PHE A 11 -0.59 13.63 6.51
CA PHE A 11 0.52 13.84 5.59
C PHE A 11 1.10 12.49 5.19
N TRP A 12 1.09 12.24 3.88
CA TRP A 12 1.77 11.10 3.29
C TRP A 12 3.27 11.35 3.23
N THR A 13 4.07 10.37 3.64
CA THR A 13 5.51 10.42 3.41
C THR A 13 5.82 10.46 1.91
N ALA A 14 7.02 10.93 1.57
CA ALA A 14 7.56 10.73 0.23
C ALA A 14 7.67 9.22 -0.09
N PRO A 15 7.70 8.81 -1.38
CA PRO A 15 7.95 7.41 -1.73
C PRO A 15 9.31 6.96 -1.18
N GLU A 16 9.30 5.85 -0.46
CA GLU A 16 10.48 5.21 0.11
C GLU A 16 10.59 3.77 -0.43
N PRO A 17 11.80 3.20 -0.57
CA PRO A 17 11.97 1.78 -0.89
C PRO A 17 11.22 0.88 0.09
N ALA A 18 10.58 -0.17 -0.43
CA ALA A 18 9.92 -1.16 0.43
C ALA A 18 10.94 -1.84 1.35
N THR A 19 10.61 -1.90 2.63
CA THR A 19 11.37 -2.66 3.63
C THR A 19 10.89 -4.11 3.68
N ASP A 20 11.66 -4.98 4.34
CA ASP A 20 11.26 -6.38 4.56
C ASP A 20 9.92 -6.49 5.31
N GLU A 21 9.64 -5.56 6.22
CA GLU A 21 8.35 -5.47 6.92
C GLU A 21 7.20 -5.18 5.94
N VAL A 22 7.36 -4.20 5.05
CA VAL A 22 6.34 -3.87 4.04
C VAL A 22 6.13 -5.03 3.07
N GLN A 23 7.20 -5.72 2.68
CA GLN A 23 7.10 -6.93 1.87
C GLN A 23 6.31 -8.03 2.59
N GLN A 24 6.57 -8.25 3.88
CA GLN A 24 5.85 -9.25 4.66
C GLN A 24 4.36 -8.92 4.77
N ILE A 25 4.02 -7.67 5.05
CA ILE A 25 2.63 -7.19 5.06
C ILE A 25 1.95 -7.46 3.71
N CYS A 26 2.65 -7.20 2.61
CA CYS A 26 2.13 -7.47 1.27
C CYS A 26 1.93 -8.97 1.04
N ASN A 27 2.87 -9.82 1.46
CA ASN A 27 2.76 -11.28 1.35
C ASN A 27 1.55 -11.81 2.13
N ASP A 28 1.34 -11.32 3.35
CA ASP A 28 0.20 -11.72 4.19
C ASP A 28 -1.15 -11.33 3.56
N LYS A 29 -1.17 -10.23 2.79
CA LYS A 29 -2.35 -9.76 2.07
C LYS A 29 -2.41 -10.17 0.59
N LYS A 30 -1.45 -10.97 0.13
CA LYS A 30 -1.31 -11.34 -1.29
C LYS A 30 -2.60 -11.94 -1.85
N GLN A 31 -3.14 -12.95 -1.16
CA GLN A 31 -4.34 -13.65 -1.62
C GLN A 31 -5.55 -12.71 -1.74
N GLU A 32 -5.71 -11.78 -0.81
CA GLU A 32 -6.79 -10.78 -0.85
C GLU A 32 -6.64 -9.84 -2.05
N ILE A 33 -5.41 -9.37 -2.30
CA ILE A 33 -5.07 -8.51 -3.45
C ILE A 33 -5.31 -9.26 -4.77
N GLU A 34 -4.87 -10.51 -4.90
CA GLU A 34 -5.06 -11.34 -6.10
C GLU A 34 -6.55 -11.64 -6.36
N ASN A 35 -7.32 -11.87 -5.30
CA ASN A 35 -8.77 -12.05 -5.41
C ASN A 35 -9.45 -10.79 -5.95
N ILE A 36 -9.04 -9.60 -5.48
CA ILE A 36 -9.56 -8.31 -6.00
C ILE A 36 -9.16 -8.10 -7.46
N LEU A 37 -7.95 -8.53 -7.85
CA LEU A 37 -7.48 -8.46 -9.23
C LEU A 37 -8.13 -9.52 -10.15
N GLY A 38 -8.79 -10.53 -9.57
CA GLY A 38 -9.37 -11.65 -10.31
C GLY A 38 -8.35 -12.61 -10.93
N ARG A 39 -7.08 -12.56 -10.50
CA ARG A 39 -6.00 -13.43 -11.02
C ARG A 39 -4.83 -13.54 -10.03
N ASN A 40 -4.08 -14.63 -10.15
CA ASN A 40 -2.84 -14.84 -9.42
C ASN A 40 -1.66 -14.14 -10.11
N SER A 41 -0.66 -13.79 -9.33
CA SER A 41 0.56 -13.11 -9.76
C SER A 41 1.75 -14.07 -9.77
N GLU A 42 2.51 -14.07 -10.85
CA GLU A 42 3.74 -14.87 -10.98
C GLU A 42 4.83 -14.35 -10.05
N THR A 43 4.94 -13.04 -9.92
CA THR A 43 5.84 -12.34 -9.00
C THR A 43 5.02 -11.58 -7.97
N PHE A 44 5.57 -11.31 -6.80
CA PHE A 44 4.89 -10.46 -5.81
C PHE A 44 5.90 -9.72 -4.93
N VAL A 45 6.48 -8.65 -5.49
CA VAL A 45 7.58 -7.92 -4.85
C VAL A 45 7.18 -6.47 -4.60
N ALA A 46 7.13 -6.05 -3.33
CA ALA A 46 6.97 -4.67 -2.94
C ALA A 46 8.22 -3.87 -3.33
N LEU A 47 8.03 -2.76 -4.04
CA LEU A 47 9.11 -1.93 -4.56
C LEU A 47 9.24 -0.62 -3.79
N LEU A 48 8.12 0.09 -3.62
CA LEU A 48 8.06 1.39 -2.98
C LEU A 48 6.83 1.44 -2.07
N HIS A 49 6.91 2.25 -1.02
CA HIS A 49 5.75 2.58 -0.20
C HIS A 49 5.71 4.06 0.17
N ARG A 50 4.51 4.51 0.52
CA ARG A 50 4.26 5.72 1.31
C ARG A 50 3.47 5.30 2.55
N ARG A 51 3.63 6.05 3.64
CA ARG A 51 2.83 5.87 4.85
C ARG A 51 2.18 7.17 5.29
N GLU A 52 1.06 7.03 5.98
CA GLU A 52 0.33 8.12 6.62
C GLU A 52 -0.04 7.65 8.02
N ILE A 53 0.32 8.47 9.01
CA ILE A 53 0.02 8.20 10.41
C ILE A 53 -1.12 9.13 10.80
N MET A 54 -2.28 8.55 11.13
CA MET A 54 -3.45 9.25 11.62
C MET A 54 -3.77 8.80 13.05
N CYS A 55 -4.58 9.59 13.77
CA CYS A 55 -5.00 9.23 15.12
C CYS A 55 -5.78 7.91 15.10
N GLY A 56 -5.16 6.84 15.60
CA GLY A 56 -5.74 5.50 15.68
C GLY A 56 -5.61 4.63 14.41
N SER A 57 -4.92 5.09 13.37
CA SER A 57 -4.64 4.24 12.19
C SER A 57 -3.39 4.64 11.44
N THR A 58 -2.70 3.64 10.88
CA THR A 58 -1.59 3.83 9.95
C THR A 58 -2.00 3.28 8.59
N ASN A 59 -1.93 4.12 7.56
CA ASN A 59 -2.17 3.71 6.18
C ASN A 59 -0.85 3.57 5.43
N TYR A 60 -0.80 2.60 4.52
CA TYR A 60 0.27 2.38 3.57
C TYR A 60 -0.30 2.41 2.17
N VAL A 61 0.47 2.95 1.22
CA VAL A 61 0.25 2.74 -0.20
C VAL A 61 1.52 2.14 -0.75
N VAL A 62 1.42 0.96 -1.36
CA VAL A 62 2.57 0.14 -1.76
C VAL A 62 2.49 -0.15 -3.25
N LYS A 63 3.60 0.05 -3.97
CA LYS A 63 3.79 -0.42 -5.35
C LYS A 63 4.32 -1.85 -5.31
N ILE A 64 3.60 -2.77 -5.91
CA ILE A 64 3.91 -4.20 -5.93
C ILE A 64 4.10 -4.65 -7.37
N LEU A 65 5.24 -5.24 -7.68
CA LEU A 65 5.51 -5.90 -8.96
C LEU A 65 4.83 -7.26 -8.98
N ILE A 66 3.91 -7.47 -9.92
CA ILE A 66 3.11 -8.70 -10.04
C ILE A 66 3.47 -9.58 -11.25
N GLY A 67 4.32 -9.06 -12.14
CA GLY A 67 4.86 -9.78 -13.30
C GLY A 67 6.19 -9.19 -13.75
N SER A 68 6.58 -9.43 -15.01
CA SER A 68 7.89 -8.96 -15.52
C SER A 68 8.02 -7.43 -15.56
N LYS A 69 6.94 -6.72 -15.92
CA LYS A 69 6.89 -5.25 -16.03
C LYS A 69 5.66 -4.61 -15.39
N GLU A 70 4.72 -5.44 -14.99
CA GLU A 70 3.42 -5.03 -14.47
C GLU A 70 3.48 -4.84 -12.96
N CYS A 71 2.92 -3.73 -12.51
CA CYS A 71 2.76 -3.39 -11.11
C CYS A 71 1.28 -3.23 -10.76
N VAL A 72 1.00 -3.27 -9.47
CA VAL A 72 -0.24 -2.77 -8.87
C VAL A 72 0.11 -1.84 -7.72
N HIS A 73 -0.76 -0.87 -7.46
CA HIS A 73 -0.68 -0.08 -6.24
C HIS A 73 -1.76 -0.57 -5.27
N ALA A 74 -1.38 -0.93 -4.06
CA ALA A 74 -2.31 -1.39 -3.02
C ALA A 74 -2.30 -0.41 -1.85
N MET A 75 -3.48 -0.06 -1.33
CA MET A 75 -3.63 0.71 -0.11
C MET A 75 -4.02 -0.24 1.02
N LEU A 76 -3.23 -0.23 2.09
CA LEU A 76 -3.40 -1.08 3.27
C LEU A 76 -3.59 -0.19 4.49
N SER A 77 -4.49 -0.56 5.39
CA SER A 77 -4.69 0.19 6.65
C SER A 77 -4.55 -0.73 7.85
N ARG A 78 -3.88 -0.25 8.89
CA ARG A 78 -3.85 -0.87 10.21
C ARG A 78 -4.51 0.06 11.21
N MET A 79 -5.49 -0.45 11.94
CA MET A 79 -6.13 0.27 13.04
C MET A 79 -5.37 -0.01 14.33
N GLU A 80 -4.97 1.03 15.07
CA GLU A 80 -4.17 0.89 16.30
C GLU A 80 -5.03 0.89 17.59
N ILE A 81 -6.35 1.01 17.45
CA ILE A 81 -7.31 1.18 18.55
C ILE A 81 -7.86 -0.12 19.16
N GLU A 82 -7.56 -1.30 18.62
CA GLU A 82 -8.19 -2.56 19.05
C GLU A 82 -7.21 -3.70 19.43
N PHE A 83 -5.92 -3.42 19.65
CA PHE A 83 -4.86 -4.46 19.76
C PHE A 83 -4.77 -5.42 18.55
N LYS A 84 -5.53 -5.16 17.48
CA LYS A 84 -5.44 -5.87 16.21
C LYS A 84 -4.17 -5.44 15.50
N THR A 85 -3.33 -6.42 15.19
CA THR A 85 -2.09 -6.21 14.42
C THR A 85 -2.29 -6.43 12.92
N ASP A 86 -3.50 -6.82 12.50
CA ASP A 86 -3.78 -7.17 11.12
C ASP A 86 -4.00 -5.95 10.23
N PHE A 87 -3.53 -6.06 8.99
CA PHE A 87 -3.74 -5.05 7.95
C PHE A 87 -5.01 -5.37 7.16
N THR A 88 -5.74 -4.35 6.74
CA THR A 88 -6.89 -4.52 5.83
C THR A 88 -6.55 -3.93 4.48
N VAL A 89 -6.84 -4.65 3.38
CA VAL A 89 -6.71 -4.10 2.03
C VAL A 89 -7.87 -3.13 1.81
N ARG A 90 -7.54 -1.85 1.65
CA ARG A 90 -8.53 -0.78 1.42
C ARG A 90 -8.87 -0.63 -0.04
N ALA A 91 -7.89 -0.79 -0.93
CA ALA A 91 -8.07 -0.65 -2.37
C ALA A 91 -6.86 -1.21 -3.12
N VAL A 92 -7.10 -1.63 -4.37
CA VAL A 92 -6.07 -2.07 -5.31
C VAL A 92 -6.31 -1.35 -6.62
N LYS A 93 -5.23 -0.80 -7.20
CA LYS A 93 -5.23 -0.15 -8.51
C LYS A 93 -4.33 -0.95 -9.45
N ALA A 94 -4.95 -1.54 -10.47
CA ALA A 94 -4.30 -2.36 -11.48
C ALA A 94 -3.65 -1.53 -12.60
N ASP A 95 -3.10 -2.23 -13.60
CA ASP A 95 -2.53 -1.67 -14.84
C ASP A 95 -1.44 -0.61 -14.60
N MET A 96 -0.67 -0.78 -13.53
CA MET A 96 0.46 0.09 -13.21
C MET A 96 1.75 -0.46 -13.75
N THR A 97 2.75 0.40 -13.81
CA THR A 97 4.13 0.06 -14.16
C THR A 97 5.09 0.59 -13.11
N ARG A 98 6.38 0.26 -13.27
CA ARG A 98 7.43 0.81 -12.40
C ARG A 98 7.57 2.33 -12.54
N ALA A 99 7.24 2.89 -13.70
CA ALA A 99 7.38 4.31 -14.00
C ALA A 99 6.26 5.17 -13.39
N ASP A 100 5.09 4.58 -13.10
CA ASP A 100 3.95 5.33 -12.56
C ASP A 100 4.23 5.84 -11.13
N ASP A 101 3.87 7.09 -10.84
CA ASP A 101 4.05 7.64 -9.50
C ASP A 101 3.19 6.92 -8.46
N LEU A 102 3.78 6.68 -7.30
CA LEU A 102 3.08 6.09 -6.16
C LEU A 102 2.31 7.17 -5.40
N ASN A 103 1.13 7.52 -5.90
CA ASN A 103 0.26 8.50 -5.27
C ASN A 103 -0.85 7.83 -4.43
N PRO A 104 -1.19 8.41 -3.25
CA PRO A 104 -2.33 7.99 -2.47
C PRO A 104 -3.63 8.06 -3.25
N PHE A 105 -4.59 7.24 -2.87
CA PHE A 105 -5.89 7.21 -3.54
C PHE A 105 -6.74 8.39 -3.07
N SER A 106 -6.86 9.39 -3.94
CA SER A 106 -7.82 10.48 -3.81
C SER A 106 -9.22 9.96 -4.17
N ASP A 107 -10.02 9.64 -3.15
CA ASP A 107 -11.44 9.24 -3.21
C ASP A 107 -11.80 7.93 -3.93
N GLY A 108 -12.25 6.96 -3.13
CA GLY A 108 -13.48 6.18 -3.34
C GLY A 108 -13.65 5.28 -4.57
N LYS A 109 -12.80 5.38 -5.60
CA LYS A 109 -12.80 4.46 -6.75
C LYS A 109 -11.94 3.24 -6.42
N LEU A 110 -12.56 2.41 -5.59
CA LEU A 110 -12.34 0.97 -5.54
C LEU A 110 -12.57 0.42 -6.95
N CYS A 111 -11.57 -0.22 -7.55
CA CYS A 111 -11.86 -1.25 -8.52
C CYS A 111 -12.54 -2.38 -7.74
N LYS A 112 -13.85 -2.49 -7.87
CA LYS A 112 -14.59 -3.74 -7.69
C LYS A 112 -14.66 -4.44 -9.03
#